data_AF-A0A7J3VPQ8-F1
#
_entry.id   AF-A0A7J3VPQ8-F1
#
_cell.length_a   1.000
_cell.length_b   1.000
_cell.length_c   1.000
_cell.angle_alpha   90.00
_cell.angle_beta   90.00
_cell.angle_gamma   90.00
#
_symmetry.space_group_name_H-M   'P 1'
#
loop_
_entity.id
_entity.type
_entity.pdbx_description
1 polymer ?
#
loop_
_entity_poly.entity_id
_entity_poly.type
_entity_poly.pdbx_seq_one_letter_code
_entity_poly.pdbx_strand_id
1 'polypeptide(L)' 'MKGTWISESDIDVLIVSDDFKGIRFSYRLDVVNSLVFKEGIKPYVEAIPLTSDEFRDRLEHSVVVRDASKYWIRVV' A
#
# COMPACT_ATOMS: atom_id res chain seq x y z
N MET A 1 21.00 -7.11 -9.37
CA MET A 1 21.16 -5.80 -8.72
C MET A 1 19.99 -5.59 -7.79
N LYS A 2 20.21 -5.17 -6.54
CA LYS A 2 19.10 -4.69 -5.69
C LYS A 2 18.54 -3.41 -6.32
N GLY A 3 17.23 -3.33 -6.50
CA GLY A 3 16.55 -2.12 -7.01
C GLY A 3 16.33 -2.05 -8.52
N THR A 4 16.53 -3.13 -9.29
CA THR A 4 16.14 -3.17 -10.70
C THR A 4 14.68 -3.64 -10.80
N TRP A 5 13.76 -2.70 -11.03
CA TRP A 5 12.37 -3.01 -11.37
C TRP A 5 12.32 -3.65 -12.77
N ILE A 6 11.63 -4.77 -12.92
CA ILE A 6 11.33 -5.41 -14.20
C ILE A 6 9.81 -5.40 -14.41
N SER A 7 9.34 -5.60 -15.64
CA SER A 7 7.90 -5.52 -15.97
C SER A 7 7.02 -6.53 -15.24
N GLU A 8 7.61 -7.58 -14.66
CA GLU A 8 6.94 -8.59 -13.83
C GLU A 8 7.01 -8.30 -12.33
N SER A 9 7.65 -7.20 -11.92
CA SER A 9 7.75 -6.84 -10.50
C SER A 9 6.41 -6.34 -9.98
N ASP A 10 5.88 -7.04 -8.98
CA ASP A 10 4.72 -6.61 -8.20
C ASP A 10 5.03 -5.27 -7.50
N ILE A 11 4.08 -4.32 -7.57
CA ILE A 11 4.20 -3.02 -6.90
C ILE A 11 3.23 -2.99 -5.72
N ASP A 12 3.77 -3.04 -4.50
CA ASP A 12 3.01 -2.84 -3.28
C ASP A 12 2.86 -1.34 -2.96
N VAL A 13 1.63 -0.89 -2.69
CA VAL A 13 1.34 0.49 -2.31
C VAL A 13 0.63 0.54 -0.97
N LEU A 14 1.29 1.10 0.04
CA LEU A 14 0.67 1.41 1.32
C LEU A 14 -0.08 2.75 1.20
N ILE A 15 -1.40 2.71 1.35
CA ILE A 15 -2.25 3.92 1.34
C ILE A 15 -2.66 4.20 2.77
N VAL A 16 -2.13 5.27 3.35
CA VAL A 16 -2.42 5.65 4.74
C VAL A 16 -3.44 6.79 4.77
N SER A 17 -4.64 6.54 5.28
CA SER A 17 -5.68 7.54 5.47
C SER A 17 -6.54 7.25 6.68
N ASP A 18 -6.83 8.28 7.48
CA ASP A 18 -7.75 8.18 8.63
C ASP A 18 -9.23 8.07 8.20
N ASP A 19 -9.55 8.35 6.92
CA ASP A 19 -10.90 8.11 6.35
C ASP A 19 -11.25 6.61 6.33
N PHE A 20 -10.26 5.73 6.47
CA PHE A 20 -10.47 4.29 6.60
C PHE A 20 -10.94 3.86 7.99
N LYS A 21 -10.91 4.73 9.01
CA LYS A 21 -11.34 4.40 10.37
C LYS A 21 -12.80 3.96 10.40
N GLY A 22 -13.07 2.87 11.10
CA GLY A 22 -14.42 2.27 11.19
C GLY A 22 -14.89 1.53 9.93
N ILE A 23 -14.15 1.57 8.82
CA ILE A 23 -14.45 0.82 7.60
C ILE A 23 -13.76 -0.55 7.67
N ARG A 24 -14.43 -1.64 7.26
CA ARG A 24 -13.81 -2.97 7.20
C ARG A 24 -12.71 -3.02 6.14
N PHE A 25 -11.58 -3.64 6.48
CA PHE A 25 -10.42 -3.73 5.58
C PHE A 25 -10.76 -4.30 4.19
N SER A 26 -11.58 -5.35 4.10
CA SER A 26 -12.02 -5.92 2.82
C SER A 26 -12.76 -4.90 1.94
N TYR A 27 -13.62 -4.08 2.52
CA TYR A 27 -14.32 -3.03 1.78
C TYR A 27 -13.36 -1.93 1.31
N ARG A 28 -12.34 -1.61 2.11
CA ARG A 28 -11.28 -0.66 1.70
C ARG A 28 -10.53 -1.19 0.47
N LEU A 29 -10.19 -2.49 0.46
CA LEU A 29 -9.58 -3.15 -0.69
C LEU A 29 -10.49 -3.08 -1.92
N ASP A 30 -11.78 -3.40 -1.77
CA ASP A 30 -12.74 -3.36 -2.88
C ASP A 30 -12.81 -1.96 -3.51
N VAL A 31 -12.87 -0.91 -2.68
CA VAL A 31 -12.90 0.48 -3.13
C VAL A 31 -11.62 0.83 -3.88
N VAL A 32 -10.45 0.54 -3.31
CA VAL A 32 -9.17 0.88 -3.94
C VAL A 32 -8.95 0.10 -5.22
N ASN A 33 -9.20 -1.21 -5.24
CA ASN A 33 -9.06 -2.04 -6.43
C ASN A 33 -10.03 -1.61 -7.54
N SER A 34 -11.26 -1.20 -7.18
CA SER A 34 -12.21 -0.64 -8.13
C SER A 34 -11.69 0.66 -8.75
N LEU A 35 -11.04 1.52 -7.97
CA LEU A 35 -10.43 2.75 -8.47
C LEU A 35 -9.23 2.46 -9.38
N VAL A 36 -8.32 1.57 -8.96
CA VAL A 36 -7.17 1.14 -9.77
C VAL A 36 -7.62 0.64 -11.14
N PHE A 37 -8.66 -0.19 -11.17
CA PHE A 37 -9.23 -0.71 -12.41
C PHE A 37 -9.90 0.39 -13.24
N LYS A 38 -10.77 1.20 -12.62
CA LYS A 38 -11.54 2.24 -13.31
C LYS A 38 -10.65 3.31 -13.93
N GLU A 39 -9.60 3.71 -13.23
CA GLU A 39 -8.63 4.72 -13.68
C GLU A 39 -7.57 4.13 -14.62
N GLY A 40 -7.61 2.82 -14.88
CA GLY A 40 -6.69 2.14 -15.81
C GLY A 40 -5.23 2.21 -15.38
N ILE A 41 -4.97 2.24 -14.06
CA ILE A 41 -3.62 2.35 -13.50
C ILE A 41 -2.79 1.13 -13.90
N LYS A 42 -1.61 1.38 -14.50
CA LYS A 42 -0.67 0.34 -14.93
C LYS A 42 0.77 0.74 -14.58
N PRO A 43 1.65 -0.22 -14.21
CA PRO A 43 1.36 -1.64 -13.97
C PRO A 43 0.40 -1.84 -12.79
N TYR A 44 -0.14 -3.06 -12.61
CA TYR A 44 -1.03 -3.35 -11.48
C TYR A 44 -0.29 -3.07 -10.16
N VAL A 45 -1.02 -2.50 -9.20
CA VAL A 45 -0.52 -2.22 -7.85
C VAL A 45 -1.32 -3.01 -6.83
N GLU A 46 -0.63 -3.69 -5.91
CA GLU A 46 -1.24 -4.33 -4.76
C GLU A 46 -1.40 -3.29 -3.64
N ALA A 47 -2.63 -2.88 -3.39
CA ALA A 47 -2.91 -1.84 -2.41
C ALA A 47 -3.08 -2.41 -0.99
N ILE A 48 -2.47 -1.72 -0.03
CA ILE A 48 -2.55 -2.02 1.40
C ILE A 48 -3.14 -0.79 2.11
N PRO A 49 -4.48 -0.68 2.25
CA PRO A 49 -5.14 0.49 2.82
C PRO A 49 -5.15 0.44 4.36
N LEU A 50 -4.45 1.39 4.99
CA LEU A 50 -4.25 1.47 6.43
C LEU A 50 -4.71 2.80 6.99
N THR A 51 -5.23 2.78 8.20
CA THR A 51 -5.34 3.97 9.05
C THR A 51 -3.95 4.36 9.57
N SER A 52 -3.81 5.60 10.05
CA SER A 52 -2.53 6.02 10.67
C SER A 52 -2.14 5.14 11.85
N ASP A 53 -3.11 4.63 12.60
CA ASP A 53 -2.88 3.80 13.78
C ASP A 53 -2.43 2.38 13.38
N GLU A 54 -3.10 1.76 12.41
CA GLU A 54 -2.68 0.46 11.84
C GLU A 54 -1.30 0.54 11.18
N PHE A 55 -0.97 1.68 10.56
CA PHE A 55 0.33 1.90 9.96
C PHE A 55 1.45 1.98 11.00
N ARG A 56 1.24 2.74 12.09
CA ARG A 56 2.18 2.82 13.22
C ARG A 56 2.38 1.45 13.87
N ASP A 57 1.30 0.74 14.14
CA ASP A 57 1.33 -0.62 14.68
C ASP A 57 2.19 -1.55 13.80
N ARG A 58 2.01 -1.51 12.48
CA ARG A 58 2.82 -2.29 11.54
C ARG A 58 4.29 -1.87 11.50
N LEU A 59 4.60 -0.58 11.61
CA LEU A 59 5.99 -0.11 11.68
C LEU A 59 6.70 -0.60 12.94
N GLU A 60 5.99 -0.70 14.05
CA GLU A 60 6.52 -1.17 15.34
C GLU A 60 6.68 -2.69 15.37
N HIS A 61 5.70 -3.43 14.84
CA HIS A 61 5.60 -4.88 15.03
C HIS A 61 5.96 -5.72 13.81
N SER A 62 5.98 -5.17 12.59
CA SER A 62 6.36 -5.91 11.38
C SER A 62 7.79 -5.60 10.94
N VAL A 63 8.67 -6.60 11.06
CA VAL A 63 10.06 -6.52 10.57
C VAL A 63 10.11 -6.21 9.07
N VAL A 64 9.18 -6.77 8.29
CA VAL A 64 9.09 -6.56 6.84
C VAL A 64 8.73 -5.11 6.52
N VAL A 65 7.70 -4.57 7.16
CA VAL A 65 7.26 -3.17 6.93
C VAL A 65 8.35 -2.20 7.38
N ARG A 66 9.00 -2.47 8.51
CA ARG A 66 10.10 -1.65 9.03
C ARG A 66 11.36 -1.70 8.16
N ASP A 67 11.66 -2.81 7.50
CA ASP A 67 12.77 -2.87 6.55
C ASP A 67 12.42 -2.15 5.24
N ALA A 68 11.21 -2.38 4.72
CA ALA A 68 10.70 -1.70 3.54
C ALA A 68 10.65 -0.18 3.71
N SER A 69 10.37 0.32 4.93
CA SER A 69 10.29 1.75 5.21
C SER A 69 11.58 2.53 4.97
N LYS A 70 12.72 1.86 4.92
CA LYS A 70 14.02 2.47 4.59
C LYS A 70 14.12 2.86 3.12
N TYR A 71 13.22 2.35 2.27
CA TYR A 71 13.28 2.47 0.82
C TYR A 71 12.03 3.12 0.22
N TRP A 72 11.11 3.63 1.04
CA TRP A 72 9.87 4.22 0.55
C TRP A 72 10.12 5.48 -0.27
N ILE A 73 9.34 5.60 -1.35
CA ILE A 73 9.22 6.82 -2.13
C ILE A 73 7.93 7.49 -1.70
N ARG A 74 8.03 8.74 -1.23
CA ARG A 74 6.85 9.55 -0.94
C ARG A 74 6.29 10.09 -2.26
N VAL A 75 5.03 9.79 -2.53
CA VAL A 75 4.27 10.40 -3.62
C VAL A 75 3.42 11.53 -3.03
N VAL A 76 3.48 12.73 -3.63
CA VAL A 76 2.75 13.94 -3.23
C VAL A 76 1.76 14.36 -4.30
#